data_AF-A0A2V7AE71-F1
#
_entry.id   AF-A0A2V7AE71-F1
#
_cell.length_a   1.000
_cell.length_b   1.000
_cell.length_c   1.000
_cell.angle_alpha   90.00
_cell.angle_beta   90.00
_cell.angle_gamma   90.00
#
_symmetry.space_group_name_H-M   'P 1'
#
loop_
_entity.id
_entity.type
_entity.pdbx_description
1 polymer ?
#
loop_
_entity_poly.entity_id
_entity_poly.type
_entity_poly.pdbx_seq_one_letter_code
_entity_poly.pdbx_strand_id
1 'polypeptide(L)'
;MKHKPQSCREIEADLIATATGDAEPVVRGRVEDHIGFCAACRGDFQRYREIDGVVGVLRREPAMEGAVRARERLESRLADLRSRLMMYRVFPSPLGNILIARSEHGVSLVEYLGERTGFKFSRLAQVAGVEAQEDGLEVEALYRELLEYLHGKRTRLEWPLDLRLARSDFQRAVMKATVAIPYGAVASYAGIATDVGNRSAVRAVAQALRWNPLPIVVPCHRIIGSSGLLTGYAGDKLSLKTRLLGLEGVPTLSAHRDPRVARDTMYVRDRNEVEYCLPTCGGLPSRTLADLTLFASRERAESAGLAPCTACRPDLHPLSA
;
A
#
# COMPACT_ATOMS: atom_id res chain seq x y z
N MET A 1 -21.18 6.49 -38.87
CA MET A 1 -20.53 7.64 -38.23
C MET A 1 -19.35 8.06 -39.12
N LYS A 2 -19.44 9.21 -39.81
CA LYS A 2 -18.32 9.71 -40.64
C LYS A 2 -17.16 10.06 -39.71
N HIS A 3 -15.98 9.49 -39.94
CA HIS A 3 -14.79 9.78 -39.13
C HIS A 3 -14.47 11.29 -39.20
N LYS A 4 -14.41 11.95 -38.03
CA LYS A 4 -13.86 13.32 -37.92
C LYS A 4 -12.44 13.31 -38.52
N PRO A 5 -12.09 14.23 -39.43
CA PRO A 5 -10.73 14.42 -39.91
C PRO A 5 -9.75 14.56 -38.75
N GLN A 6 -8.49 14.14 -38.94
CA GLN A 6 -7.46 14.20 -37.90
C GLN A 6 -7.28 15.62 -37.35
N SER A 7 -7.29 16.64 -38.22
CA SER A 7 -7.24 18.05 -37.83
C SER A 7 -8.39 18.48 -36.91
N CYS A 8 -9.58 17.90 -37.05
CA CYS A 8 -10.73 18.17 -36.17
C CYS A 8 -10.62 17.51 -34.80
N ARG A 9 -9.86 16.41 -34.68
CA ARG A 9 -9.61 15.73 -33.39
C ARG A 9 -8.49 16.44 -32.63
N GLU A 10 -7.44 16.84 -33.33
CA GLU A 10 -6.29 17.52 -32.76
C GLU A 10 -6.66 18.90 -32.20
N ILE A 11 -7.64 19.58 -32.81
CA ILE A 11 -8.06 20.91 -32.38
C ILE A 11 -9.13 20.90 -31.28
N GLU A 12 -9.68 19.74 -30.89
CA GLU A 12 -10.81 19.68 -29.96
C GLU A 12 -10.50 20.29 -28.58
N ALA A 13 -9.31 20.02 -28.04
CA ALA A 13 -8.86 20.63 -26.79
C ALA A 13 -8.71 22.16 -26.92
N ASP A 14 -8.19 22.63 -28.07
CA ASP A 14 -8.03 24.05 -28.35
C ASP A 14 -9.39 24.76 -28.49
N LEU A 15 -10.40 24.10 -29.07
CA LEU A 15 -11.78 24.62 -29.16
C LEU A 15 -12.35 24.88 -27.77
N ILE A 16 -12.17 23.93 -26.83
CA ILE A 16 -12.66 24.06 -25.45
C ILE A 16 -11.94 25.20 -24.73
N ALA A 17 -10.60 25.20 -24.74
CA ALA A 17 -9.80 26.24 -24.10
C ALA A 17 -10.11 27.63 -24.66
N THR A 18 -10.37 27.74 -25.96
CA THR A 18 -10.74 29.01 -26.58
C THR A 18 -12.17 29.43 -26.22
N ALA A 19 -13.08 28.47 -26.08
CA ALA A 19 -14.48 28.74 -25.72
C ALA A 19 -14.62 29.20 -24.25
N THR A 20 -13.80 28.68 -23.34
CA THR A 20 -13.79 29.04 -21.91
C THR A 20 -12.93 30.27 -21.58
N GLY A 21 -12.18 30.79 -22.56
CA GLY A 21 -11.31 31.95 -22.40
C GLY A 21 -9.92 31.66 -21.84
N ASP A 22 -9.56 30.39 -21.67
CA ASP A 22 -8.27 29.94 -21.12
C ASP A 22 -7.15 29.84 -22.19
N ALA A 23 -7.49 29.97 -23.47
CA ALA A 23 -6.52 29.86 -24.56
C ALA A 23 -5.62 31.09 -24.73
N GLU A 24 -4.32 30.83 -24.93
CA GLU A 24 -3.33 31.81 -25.38
C GLU A 24 -3.68 32.39 -26.76
N PRO A 25 -3.23 33.62 -27.09
CA PRO A 25 -3.56 34.28 -28.36
C PRO A 25 -3.25 33.45 -29.62
N VAL A 26 -2.14 32.69 -29.59
CA VAL A 26 -1.71 31.83 -30.70
C VAL A 26 -2.67 30.65 -30.91
N VAL A 27 -3.19 30.07 -29.82
CA VAL A 27 -4.16 28.97 -29.87
C VAL A 27 -5.52 29.49 -30.36
N ARG A 28 -5.92 30.67 -29.89
CA ARG A 28 -7.15 31.34 -30.34
C ARG A 28 -7.17 31.60 -31.85
N GLY A 29 -6.08 32.15 -32.40
CA GLY A 29 -5.99 32.39 -33.85
C GLY A 29 -6.13 31.10 -34.67
N ARG A 30 -5.48 30.02 -34.23
CA ARG A 30 -5.59 28.70 -34.87
C ARG A 30 -7.01 28.13 -34.86
N VAL A 31 -7.73 28.33 -33.75
CA VAL A 31 -9.14 27.93 -33.62
C VAL A 31 -10.02 28.75 -34.55
N GLU A 32 -9.85 30.08 -34.58
CA GLU A 32 -10.59 30.99 -35.46
C GLU A 32 -10.41 30.63 -36.93
N ASP A 33 -9.17 30.37 -37.35
CA ASP A 33 -8.85 29.91 -38.70
C ASP A 33 -9.56 28.59 -39.02
N HIS A 34 -9.50 27.59 -38.13
CA HIS A 34 -10.09 26.27 -38.36
C HIS A 34 -11.63 26.30 -38.43
N ILE A 35 -12.30 26.97 -37.49
CA ILE A 35 -13.77 27.06 -37.49
C ILE A 35 -14.28 27.93 -38.65
N GLY A 36 -13.42 28.76 -39.24
CA GLY A 36 -13.67 29.45 -40.51
C GLY A 36 -14.02 28.49 -41.65
N PHE A 37 -13.39 27.31 -41.69
CA PHE A 37 -13.58 26.34 -42.79
C PHE A 37 -14.30 25.04 -42.37
N CYS A 38 -14.44 24.77 -41.07
CA CYS A 38 -15.06 23.54 -40.56
C CYS A 38 -16.38 23.80 -39.83
N ALA A 39 -17.50 23.51 -40.50
CA ALA A 39 -18.85 23.69 -39.94
C ALA A 39 -19.12 22.82 -38.69
N ALA A 40 -18.57 21.61 -38.63
CA ALA A 40 -18.73 20.71 -37.48
C ALA A 40 -18.03 21.26 -36.24
N CYS A 41 -16.76 21.66 -36.36
CA CYS A 41 -16.00 22.26 -35.27
C CYS A 41 -16.55 23.63 -34.86
N ARG A 42 -17.12 24.39 -35.80
CA ARG A 42 -17.85 25.63 -35.49
C ARG A 42 -19.07 25.37 -34.62
N GLY A 43 -19.85 24.33 -34.94
CA GLY A 43 -21.00 23.92 -34.13
C GLY A 43 -20.60 23.43 -32.74
N ASP A 44 -19.53 22.65 -32.64
CA ASP A 44 -18.99 22.20 -31.35
C ASP A 44 -18.48 23.38 -30.51
N PHE A 45 -17.75 24.32 -31.13
CA PHE A 45 -17.27 25.55 -30.49
C PHE A 45 -18.41 26.41 -29.93
N GLN A 46 -19.50 26.58 -30.69
CA GLN A 46 -20.68 27.32 -30.22
C GLN A 46 -21.33 26.63 -29.01
N ARG A 47 -21.47 25.30 -29.02
CA ARG A 47 -21.99 24.57 -27.86
C ARG A 47 -21.11 24.74 -26.63
N TYR A 48 -19.79 24.70 -26.78
CA TYR A 48 -18.88 24.93 -25.66
C TYR A 48 -19.02 26.35 -25.10
N ARG A 49 -19.18 27.37 -25.95
CA ARG A 49 -19.43 28.75 -25.52
C ARG A 49 -20.78 28.94 -24.85
N GLU A 50 -21.82 28.24 -25.31
CA GLU A 50 -23.13 28.25 -24.66
C GLU A 50 -23.07 27.63 -23.26
N ILE A 51 -22.39 26.48 -23.13
CA ILE A 51 -22.15 25.83 -21.85
C ILE A 51 -21.34 26.75 -20.93
N ASP A 52 -20.25 27.34 -21.41
CA ASP A 52 -19.44 28.28 -20.63
C ASP A 52 -20.24 29.53 -20.23
N GLY A 53 -21.12 30.03 -21.09
CA GLY A 53 -22.05 31.10 -20.76
C GLY A 53 -22.97 30.73 -19.59
N VAL A 54 -23.59 29.54 -19.63
CA VAL A 54 -24.43 29.04 -18.54
C VAL A 54 -23.62 28.84 -17.25
N VAL A 55 -22.44 28.24 -17.33
CA VAL A 55 -21.52 28.06 -16.19
C VAL A 55 -21.06 29.42 -15.63
N GLY A 56 -20.83 30.39 -16.51
CA GLY A 56 -20.40 31.74 -16.18
C GLY A 56 -21.49 32.58 -15.50
N VAL A 57 -22.77 32.33 -15.82
CA VAL A 57 -23.92 32.89 -15.08
C VAL A 57 -24.01 32.24 -13.69
N LEU A 58 -23.90 30.91 -13.60
CA LEU A 58 -23.89 30.17 -12.34
C LEU A 58 -22.73 30.56 -11.41
N ARG A 59 -21.59 30.99 -11.95
CA ARG A 59 -20.43 31.49 -11.19
C ARG A 59 -20.62 32.94 -10.70
N ARG A 60 -21.42 33.75 -11.39
CA ARG A 60 -21.58 35.20 -11.13
C ARG A 60 -22.81 35.53 -10.29
N GLU A 61 -23.82 34.65 -10.24
CA GLU A 61 -24.90 34.80 -9.27
C GLU A 61 -24.35 34.57 -7.85
N PRO A 62 -24.65 35.45 -6.87
CA PRO A 62 -24.38 35.14 -5.47
C PRO A 62 -25.12 33.83 -5.17
N ALA A 63 -24.38 32.80 -4.78
CA ALA A 63 -24.94 31.47 -4.64
C ALA A 63 -26.11 31.53 -3.63
N MET A 64 -27.35 31.41 -4.13
CA MET A 64 -28.52 31.18 -3.30
C MET A 64 -28.18 30.05 -2.33
N GLU A 65 -28.56 30.15 -1.05
CA GLU A 65 -28.22 29.12 -0.06
C GLU A 65 -28.58 27.69 -0.53
N GLY A 66 -29.60 27.56 -1.39
CA GLY A 66 -29.96 26.30 -2.04
C GLY A 66 -28.89 25.71 -2.97
N ALA A 67 -28.20 26.55 -3.77
CA ALA A 67 -27.14 26.13 -4.68
C ALA A 67 -25.84 25.79 -3.94
N VAL A 68 -25.50 26.55 -2.88
CA VAL A 68 -24.39 26.19 -1.96
C VAL A 68 -24.66 24.85 -1.30
N ARG A 69 -25.85 24.68 -0.70
CA ARG A 69 -26.26 23.41 -0.08
C ARG A 69 -26.37 22.25 -1.08
N ALA A 70 -26.67 22.51 -2.35
CA ALA A 70 -26.69 21.49 -3.39
C ALA A 70 -25.27 21.06 -3.79
N ARG A 71 -24.36 22.03 -3.94
CA ARG A 71 -22.94 21.77 -4.21
C ARG A 71 -22.29 21.01 -3.05
N GLU A 72 -22.47 21.46 -1.81
CA GLU A 72 -21.97 20.76 -0.61
C GLU A 72 -22.51 19.33 -0.52
N ARG A 73 -23.81 19.12 -0.84
CA ARG A 73 -24.40 17.77 -0.89
C ARG A 73 -23.81 16.91 -2.01
N LEU A 74 -23.55 17.48 -3.18
CA LEU A 74 -22.93 16.76 -4.29
C LEU A 74 -21.47 16.43 -4.00
N GLU A 75 -20.70 17.38 -3.46
CA GLU A 75 -19.30 17.19 -3.03
C GLU A 75 -19.22 16.16 -1.90
N SER A 76 -20.11 16.23 -0.92
CA SER A 76 -20.22 15.23 0.14
C SER A 76 -20.57 13.85 -0.41
N ARG A 77 -21.50 13.76 -1.38
CA ARG A 77 -21.85 12.49 -2.05
C ARG A 77 -20.72 11.97 -2.93
N LEU A 78 -20.02 12.84 -3.66
CA LEU A 78 -18.86 12.49 -4.48
C LEU A 78 -17.70 12.04 -3.60
N ALA A 79 -17.46 12.70 -2.46
CA ALA A 79 -16.48 12.28 -1.48
C ALA A 79 -16.88 10.92 -0.89
N ASP A 80 -18.14 10.72 -0.50
CA ASP A 80 -18.63 9.42 -0.01
C ASP A 80 -18.48 8.32 -1.07
N LEU A 81 -18.81 8.60 -2.34
CA LEU A 81 -18.66 7.67 -3.46
C LEU A 81 -17.19 7.37 -3.79
N ARG A 82 -16.31 8.38 -3.85
CA ARG A 82 -14.87 8.16 -4.08
C ARG A 82 -14.22 7.42 -2.91
N SER A 83 -14.71 7.64 -1.70
CA SER A 83 -14.29 6.90 -0.53
C SER A 83 -14.70 5.42 -0.59
N ARG A 84 -15.70 5.07 -1.42
CA ARG A 84 -16.26 3.73 -1.66
C ARG A 84 -15.79 3.07 -2.97
N LEU A 85 -15.32 3.86 -3.94
CA LEU A 85 -14.75 3.37 -5.19
C LEU A 85 -13.36 2.79 -4.95
N MET A 86 -13.17 1.55 -5.39
CA MET A 86 -11.90 0.83 -5.29
C MET A 86 -11.41 0.49 -6.69
N MET A 87 -10.30 1.08 -7.08
CA MET A 87 -9.57 0.65 -8.28
C MET A 87 -8.79 -0.61 -7.92
N TYR A 88 -8.92 -1.67 -8.71
CA TYR A 88 -8.21 -2.92 -8.46
C TYR A 88 -7.67 -3.56 -9.73
N ARG A 89 -6.74 -4.49 -9.54
CA ARG A 89 -6.35 -5.43 -10.59
C ARG A 89 -5.77 -6.70 -10.00
N VAL A 90 -5.87 -7.80 -10.74
CA VAL A 90 -5.24 -9.08 -10.42
C VAL A 90 -4.00 -9.27 -11.29
N PHE A 91 -2.88 -9.58 -10.67
CA PHE A 91 -1.61 -9.81 -11.34
C PHE A 91 -1.07 -11.21 -11.04
N PRO A 92 -0.42 -11.88 -11.99
CA PRO A 92 0.43 -13.02 -11.66
C PRO A 92 1.59 -12.54 -10.77
N SER A 93 2.13 -13.39 -9.91
CA SER A 93 3.34 -13.05 -9.16
C SER A 93 4.10 -14.31 -8.78
N PRO A 94 5.36 -14.20 -8.33
CA PRO A 94 6.07 -15.33 -7.79
C PRO A 94 5.29 -16.04 -6.65
N LEU A 95 4.43 -15.33 -5.92
CA LEU A 95 3.61 -15.86 -4.81
C LEU A 95 2.23 -16.40 -5.24
N GLY A 96 2.01 -16.58 -6.55
CA GLY A 96 0.69 -16.81 -7.14
C GLY A 96 -0.01 -15.50 -7.49
N ASN A 97 -1.23 -15.58 -8.02
CA ASN A 97 -2.00 -14.40 -8.37
C ASN A 97 -2.25 -13.53 -7.13
N ILE A 98 -2.03 -12.24 -7.28
CA ILE A 98 -2.22 -11.24 -6.24
C ILE A 98 -3.16 -10.14 -6.73
N LEU A 99 -4.13 -9.77 -5.91
CA LEU A 99 -4.98 -8.62 -6.15
C LEU A 99 -4.42 -7.43 -5.38
N ILE A 100 -4.30 -6.28 -6.03
CA ILE A 100 -4.02 -4.99 -5.40
C ILE A 100 -5.24 -4.12 -5.63
N ALA A 101 -5.79 -3.53 -4.56
CA ALA A 101 -6.85 -2.55 -4.64
C ALA A 101 -6.52 -1.30 -3.83
N ARG A 102 -6.91 -0.15 -4.36
CA ARG A 102 -6.71 1.16 -3.75
C ARG A 102 -7.97 2.02 -3.85
N SER A 103 -8.14 2.90 -2.88
CA SER A 103 -9.06 4.03 -2.94
C SER A 103 -8.30 5.31 -3.28
N GLU A 104 -9.01 6.44 -3.23
CA GLU A 104 -8.38 7.77 -3.29
C GLU A 104 -7.42 8.04 -2.12
N HIS A 105 -7.60 7.35 -0.98
CA HIS A 105 -6.75 7.54 0.22
C HIS A 105 -5.50 6.66 0.23
N GLY A 106 -5.35 5.75 -0.74
CA GLY A 106 -4.20 4.85 -0.84
C GLY A 106 -4.60 3.39 -1.00
N VAL A 107 -3.61 2.50 -0.85
CA VAL A 107 -3.78 1.05 -0.98
C VAL A 107 -4.60 0.53 0.20
N SER A 108 -5.75 -0.07 -0.10
CA SER A 108 -6.71 -0.55 0.89
C SER A 108 -6.63 -2.06 1.08
N LEU A 109 -6.26 -2.80 0.03
CA LEU A 109 -6.22 -4.26 0.05
C LEU A 109 -5.08 -4.82 -0.83
N VAL A 110 -4.38 -5.81 -0.29
CA VAL A 110 -3.51 -6.73 -1.04
C VAL A 110 -3.97 -8.16 -0.72
N GLU A 111 -4.28 -8.97 -1.72
CA GLU A 111 -4.85 -10.30 -1.47
C GLU A 111 -4.19 -11.39 -2.31
N TYR A 112 -3.72 -12.45 -1.64
CA TYR A 112 -3.23 -13.65 -2.30
C TYR A 112 -4.40 -14.52 -2.81
N LEU A 113 -4.58 -14.57 -4.12
CA LEU A 113 -5.60 -15.38 -4.79
C LEU A 113 -5.14 -16.82 -5.11
N GLY A 114 -3.82 -17.07 -5.09
CA GLY A 114 -3.25 -18.37 -5.44
C GLY A 114 -3.31 -18.59 -6.96
N GLU A 115 -3.84 -19.71 -7.42
CA GLU A 115 -4.01 -19.96 -8.86
C GLU A 115 -5.28 -19.30 -9.43
N ARG A 116 -6.17 -18.80 -8.55
CA ARG A 116 -7.46 -18.22 -8.96
C ARG A 116 -7.28 -16.87 -9.63
N THR A 117 -8.05 -16.63 -10.68
CA THR A 117 -8.08 -15.37 -11.43
C THR A 117 -9.44 -14.71 -11.30
N GLY A 118 -9.46 -13.39 -11.22
CA GLY A 118 -10.68 -12.59 -11.25
C GLY A 118 -11.20 -12.13 -9.88
N PHE A 119 -11.92 -11.02 -9.93
CA PHE A 119 -12.38 -10.24 -8.77
C PHE A 119 -13.33 -10.98 -7.84
N LYS A 120 -14.19 -11.86 -8.38
CA LYS A 120 -15.19 -12.61 -7.60
C LYS A 120 -14.60 -13.47 -6.47
N PHE A 121 -13.32 -13.81 -6.55
CA PHE A 121 -12.61 -14.56 -5.51
C PHE A 121 -12.00 -13.69 -4.42
N SER A 122 -12.03 -12.37 -4.59
CA SER A 122 -11.54 -11.43 -3.60
C SER A 122 -12.56 -11.20 -2.50
N ARG A 123 -12.07 -10.95 -1.29
CA ARG A 123 -12.92 -10.46 -0.19
C ARG A 123 -13.55 -9.12 -0.51
N LEU A 124 -12.93 -8.31 -1.36
CA LEU A 124 -13.45 -7.00 -1.75
C LEU A 124 -14.81 -7.10 -2.46
N ALA A 125 -15.02 -8.18 -3.23
CA ALA A 125 -16.28 -8.47 -3.89
C ALA A 125 -17.44 -8.74 -2.90
N GLN A 126 -17.14 -8.98 -1.62
CA GLN A 126 -18.11 -9.24 -0.57
C GLN A 126 -18.32 -8.05 0.37
N VAL A 127 -17.58 -6.94 0.18
CA VAL A 127 -17.70 -5.76 1.04
C VAL A 127 -18.91 -4.94 0.59
N ALA A 128 -19.90 -4.81 1.46
CA ALA A 128 -21.09 -4.01 1.19
C ALA A 128 -20.73 -2.55 0.94
N GLY A 129 -21.28 -1.97 -0.14
CA GLY A 129 -21.11 -0.56 -0.48
C GLY A 129 -19.78 -0.20 -1.14
N VAL A 130 -18.89 -1.17 -1.40
CA VAL A 130 -17.71 -0.96 -2.24
C VAL A 130 -18.10 -1.14 -3.71
N GLU A 131 -17.81 -0.13 -4.51
CA GLU A 131 -17.85 -0.23 -5.96
C GLU A 131 -16.43 -0.50 -6.45
N ALA A 132 -16.24 -1.60 -7.20
CA ALA A 132 -14.92 -2.02 -7.62
C ALA A 132 -14.79 -1.87 -9.13
N GLN A 133 -13.80 -1.08 -9.55
CA GLN A 133 -13.47 -0.87 -10.94
C GLN A 133 -12.11 -1.52 -11.22
N GLU A 134 -12.09 -2.42 -12.20
CA GLU A 134 -10.81 -2.89 -12.71
C GLU A 134 -10.16 -1.76 -13.52
N ASP A 135 -8.83 -1.64 -13.44
CA ASP A 135 -7.95 -0.76 -14.25
C ASP A 135 -7.29 0.40 -13.47
N GLY A 136 -6.13 0.87 -13.96
CA GLY A 136 -5.41 2.01 -13.41
C GLY A 136 -3.89 1.90 -13.54
N LEU A 137 -3.27 2.88 -14.22
CA LEU A 137 -1.80 3.03 -14.32
C LEU A 137 -1.13 3.06 -12.93
N GLU A 138 -1.82 3.58 -11.93
CA GLU A 138 -1.33 3.62 -10.55
C GLU A 138 -1.22 2.22 -9.93
N VAL A 139 -2.19 1.34 -10.18
CA VAL A 139 -2.18 -0.04 -9.66
C VAL A 139 -1.07 -0.85 -10.33
N GLU A 140 -0.78 -0.59 -11.61
CA GLU A 140 0.37 -1.14 -12.33
C GLU A 140 1.71 -0.65 -11.75
N ALA A 141 1.80 0.62 -11.34
CA ALA A 141 3.00 1.13 -10.67
C ALA A 141 3.25 0.39 -9.34
N LEU A 142 2.21 0.24 -8.50
CA LEU A 142 2.30 -0.53 -7.25
C LEU A 142 2.75 -1.99 -7.51
N TYR A 143 2.20 -2.63 -8.54
CA TYR A 143 2.58 -3.99 -8.91
C TYR A 143 4.06 -4.09 -9.33
N ARG A 144 4.60 -3.11 -10.09
CA ARG A 144 6.03 -3.06 -10.42
C ARG A 144 6.91 -2.97 -9.18
N GLU A 145 6.58 -2.09 -8.24
CA GLU A 145 7.33 -1.98 -6.98
C GLU A 145 7.25 -3.26 -6.15
N LEU A 146 6.09 -3.91 -6.13
CA LEU A 146 5.93 -5.21 -5.49
C LEU A 146 6.82 -6.26 -6.15
N LEU A 147 6.91 -6.30 -7.48
CA LEU A 147 7.83 -7.21 -8.16
C LEU A 147 9.29 -6.90 -7.84
N GLU A 148 9.70 -5.64 -7.81
CA GLU A 148 11.06 -5.26 -7.38
C GLU A 148 11.35 -5.78 -5.97
N TYR A 149 10.38 -5.65 -5.07
CA TYR A 149 10.46 -6.17 -3.70
C TYR A 149 10.60 -7.69 -3.70
N LEU A 150 9.74 -8.39 -4.44
CA LEU A 150 9.73 -9.86 -4.54
C LEU A 150 10.97 -10.43 -5.26
N HIS A 151 11.77 -9.59 -5.93
CA HIS A 151 13.05 -9.97 -6.50
C HIS A 151 14.24 -9.44 -5.68
N GLY A 152 14.01 -8.87 -4.49
CA GLY A 152 15.06 -8.35 -3.61
C GLY A 152 15.74 -7.07 -4.12
N LYS A 153 15.21 -6.43 -5.18
CA LYS A 153 15.72 -5.17 -5.74
C LYS A 153 15.27 -3.94 -4.94
N ARG A 154 14.22 -4.12 -4.12
CA ARG A 154 13.62 -3.09 -3.27
C ARG A 154 13.38 -3.68 -1.88
N THR A 155 13.63 -2.90 -0.84
CA THR A 155 13.46 -3.36 0.55
C THR A 155 12.38 -2.59 1.31
N ARG A 156 11.73 -1.59 0.68
CA ARG A 156 10.64 -0.79 1.26
C ARG A 156 9.54 -0.53 0.24
N LEU A 157 8.29 -0.64 0.69
CA LEU A 157 7.09 -0.28 -0.08
C LEU A 157 6.47 0.95 0.58
N GLU A 158 6.75 2.13 0.03
CA GLU A 158 6.33 3.43 0.59
C GLU A 158 4.93 3.83 0.08
N TRP A 159 3.99 2.90 0.14
CA TRP A 159 2.65 3.12 -0.36
C TRP A 159 1.82 3.92 0.65
N PRO A 160 1.05 4.93 0.20
CA PRO A 160 -0.02 5.49 1.01
C PRO A 160 -1.00 4.37 1.38
N LEU A 161 -1.29 4.18 2.67
CA LEU A 161 -2.15 3.10 3.16
C LEU A 161 -3.51 3.61 3.58
N ASP A 162 -4.55 3.00 3.04
CA ASP A 162 -5.91 3.19 3.47
C ASP A 162 -6.32 2.07 4.43
N LEU A 163 -6.28 2.37 5.72
CA LEU A 163 -6.55 1.40 6.77
C LEU A 163 -8.05 1.22 7.06
N ARG A 164 -8.98 1.77 6.28
CA ARG A 164 -10.42 1.71 6.59
C ARG A 164 -11.01 0.30 6.56
N LEU A 165 -10.36 -0.65 5.87
CA LEU A 165 -10.73 -2.08 5.92
C LEU A 165 -10.29 -2.79 7.21
N ALA A 166 -9.57 -2.12 8.13
CA ALA A 166 -9.36 -2.63 9.47
C ALA A 166 -10.69 -2.67 10.25
N ARG A 167 -10.94 -3.77 10.94
CA ARG A 167 -12.19 -4.09 11.65
C ARG A 167 -12.34 -3.38 12.99
N SER A 168 -11.27 -2.80 13.51
CA SER A 168 -11.29 -2.06 14.78
C SER A 168 -10.07 -1.15 14.90
N ASP A 169 -10.15 -0.18 15.81
CA ASP A 169 -9.01 0.69 16.13
C ASP A 169 -7.83 -0.09 16.73
N PHE A 170 -8.12 -1.15 17.49
CA PHE A 170 -7.09 -2.07 17.96
C PHE A 170 -6.37 -2.75 16.78
N GLN A 171 -7.08 -3.25 15.77
CA GLN A 171 -6.45 -3.83 14.58
C GLN A 171 -5.62 -2.77 13.85
N ARG A 172 -6.13 -1.55 13.71
CA ARG A 172 -5.41 -0.42 13.08
C ARG A 172 -4.10 -0.11 13.83
N ALA A 173 -4.12 -0.08 15.16
CA ALA A 173 -2.92 0.12 15.98
C ALA A 173 -1.90 -1.02 15.81
N VAL A 174 -2.36 -2.27 15.81
CA VAL A 174 -1.52 -3.45 15.57
C VAL A 174 -0.87 -3.40 14.18
N MET A 175 -1.63 -3.04 13.14
CA MET A 175 -1.10 -2.90 11.79
C MET A 175 -0.02 -1.80 11.72
N LYS A 176 -0.25 -0.64 12.33
CA LYS A 176 0.74 0.45 12.41
C LYS A 176 2.03 0.01 13.10
N ALA A 177 1.93 -0.67 14.26
CA ALA A 177 3.09 -1.21 14.96
C ALA A 177 3.85 -2.24 14.10
N THR A 178 3.13 -3.06 13.33
CA THR A 178 3.73 -4.09 12.46
C THR A 178 4.48 -3.48 11.28
N VAL A 179 4.01 -2.37 10.71
CA VAL A 179 4.71 -1.63 9.62
C VAL A 179 6.09 -1.14 10.06
N ALA A 180 6.28 -0.85 11.36
CA ALA A 180 7.55 -0.37 11.88
C ALA A 180 8.66 -1.45 11.91
N ILE A 181 8.32 -2.73 11.72
CA ILE A 181 9.32 -3.81 11.68
C ILE A 181 10.02 -3.80 10.32
N PRO A 182 11.34 -3.52 10.24
CA PRO A 182 12.03 -3.31 8.96
C PRO A 182 12.26 -4.61 8.17
N TYR A 183 12.60 -4.45 6.89
CA TYR A 183 12.99 -5.55 6.02
C TYR A 183 14.19 -6.33 6.59
N GLY A 184 14.08 -7.66 6.60
CA GLY A 184 15.13 -8.52 7.17
C GLY A 184 15.12 -8.55 8.68
N ALA A 185 14.09 -7.99 9.34
CA ALA A 185 13.92 -8.08 10.78
C ALA A 185 12.66 -8.87 11.15
N VAL A 186 12.68 -9.47 12.35
CA VAL A 186 11.53 -10.17 12.92
C VAL A 186 11.28 -9.75 14.36
N ALA A 187 10.01 -9.73 14.74
CA ALA A 187 9.54 -9.45 16.09
C ALA A 187 8.52 -10.52 16.51
N SER A 188 8.20 -10.61 17.80
CA SER A 188 7.18 -11.55 18.27
C SER A 188 5.79 -10.91 18.38
N TYR A 189 4.74 -11.73 18.39
CA TYR A 189 3.39 -11.25 18.74
C TYR A 189 3.35 -10.58 20.13
N ALA A 190 4.16 -11.04 21.08
CA ALA A 190 4.30 -10.43 22.39
C ALA A 190 5.04 -9.07 22.33
N GLY A 191 6.00 -8.94 21.41
CA GLY A 191 6.63 -7.67 21.05
C GLY A 191 5.61 -6.65 20.62
N ILE A 192 4.83 -6.97 19.59
CA ILE A 192 3.77 -6.10 19.07
C ILE A 192 2.71 -5.79 20.13
N ALA A 193 2.32 -6.76 20.95
CA ALA A 193 1.38 -6.54 22.06
C ALA A 193 1.89 -5.49 23.05
N THR A 194 3.20 -5.50 23.32
CA THR A 194 3.83 -4.47 24.15
C THR A 194 3.86 -3.11 23.43
N ASP A 195 4.17 -3.09 22.13
CA ASP A 195 4.25 -1.84 21.35
C ASP A 195 2.88 -1.14 21.23
N VAL A 196 1.78 -1.89 21.26
CA VAL A 196 0.41 -1.33 21.33
C VAL A 196 -0.08 -1.07 22.76
N GLY A 197 0.80 -1.15 23.76
CA GLY A 197 0.52 -0.80 25.15
C GLY A 197 -0.22 -1.85 25.97
N ASN A 198 -0.36 -3.10 25.48
CA ASN A 198 -1.05 -4.16 26.21
C ASN A 198 -0.32 -5.52 26.08
N ARG A 199 0.60 -5.78 27.01
CA ARG A 199 1.41 -7.02 27.05
C ARG A 199 0.57 -8.30 27.10
N SER A 200 -0.64 -8.28 27.65
CA SER A 200 -1.50 -9.47 27.73
C SER A 200 -2.29 -9.76 26.44
N ALA A 201 -2.32 -8.80 25.49
CA ALA A 201 -3.11 -8.89 24.26
C ALA A 201 -2.50 -9.77 23.15
N VAL A 202 -1.55 -10.66 23.46
CA VAL A 202 -0.80 -11.47 22.46
C VAL A 202 -1.72 -12.22 21.51
N ARG A 203 -2.77 -12.89 22.02
CA ARG A 203 -3.74 -13.62 21.18
C ARG A 203 -4.59 -12.67 20.34
N ALA A 204 -4.96 -11.51 20.89
CA ALA A 204 -5.73 -10.50 20.16
C ALA A 204 -4.89 -9.90 19.01
N VAL A 205 -3.59 -9.64 19.23
CA VAL A 205 -2.65 -9.24 18.18
C VAL A 205 -2.57 -10.29 17.08
N ALA A 206 -2.41 -11.58 17.43
CA ALA A 206 -2.37 -12.65 16.45
C ALA A 206 -3.67 -12.71 15.61
N GLN A 207 -4.83 -12.54 16.25
CA GLN A 207 -6.12 -12.49 15.57
C GLN A 207 -6.26 -11.24 14.68
N ALA A 208 -5.78 -10.08 15.11
CA ALA A 208 -5.75 -8.85 14.32
C ALA A 208 -4.90 -9.02 13.05
N LEU A 209 -3.70 -9.61 13.16
CA LEU A 209 -2.81 -9.86 12.03
C LEU A 209 -3.29 -11.00 11.11
N ARG A 210 -4.04 -11.98 11.63
CA ARG A 210 -4.70 -13.02 10.81
C ARG A 210 -5.65 -12.42 9.78
N TRP A 211 -6.27 -11.27 10.10
CA TRP A 211 -7.19 -10.55 9.23
C TRP A 211 -6.57 -9.30 8.61
N ASN A 212 -5.24 -9.25 8.48
CA ASN A 212 -4.54 -8.16 7.80
C ASN A 212 -5.01 -8.02 6.34
N PRO A 213 -5.63 -6.89 5.94
CA PRO A 213 -6.01 -6.63 4.55
C PRO A 213 -4.81 -6.26 3.65
N LEU A 214 -3.65 -5.92 4.23
CA LEU A 214 -2.48 -5.40 3.53
C LEU A 214 -1.23 -6.27 3.81
N PRO A 215 -1.24 -7.59 3.55
CA PRO A 215 -0.05 -8.42 3.68
C PRO A 215 1.11 -7.88 2.81
N ILE A 216 2.34 -8.29 3.13
CA ILE A 216 3.60 -7.79 2.56
C ILE A 216 3.91 -6.36 3.01
N VAL A 217 3.00 -5.41 2.78
CA VAL A 217 3.18 -3.98 3.10
C VAL A 217 3.02 -3.72 4.60
N VAL A 218 1.97 -4.29 5.20
CA VAL A 218 1.92 -4.55 6.64
C VAL A 218 2.54 -5.95 6.82
N PRO A 219 3.80 -6.05 7.26
CA PRO A 219 4.62 -7.23 7.11
C PRO A 219 4.33 -8.28 8.20
N CYS A 220 3.11 -8.80 8.23
CA CYS A 220 2.71 -9.78 9.25
C CYS A 220 3.49 -11.11 9.17
N HIS A 221 4.24 -11.37 8.09
CA HIS A 221 5.16 -12.50 7.98
C HIS A 221 6.41 -12.34 8.86
N ARG A 222 6.77 -11.11 9.23
CA ARG A 222 7.87 -10.79 10.16
C ARG A 222 7.51 -11.02 11.63
N ILE A 223 6.23 -11.28 11.92
CA ILE A 223 5.75 -11.48 13.31
C ILE A 223 5.65 -12.96 13.61
N ILE A 224 6.36 -13.43 14.64
CA ILE A 224 6.50 -14.85 14.99
C ILE A 224 6.08 -15.15 16.43
N GLY A 225 5.95 -16.44 16.78
CA GLY A 225 5.74 -16.84 18.17
C GLY A 225 6.98 -16.58 19.02
N SER A 226 6.79 -16.37 20.33
CA SER A 226 7.92 -16.12 21.25
C SER A 226 8.93 -17.28 21.35
N SER A 227 8.54 -18.48 20.92
CA SER A 227 9.40 -19.66 20.81
C SER A 227 10.22 -19.72 19.51
N GLY A 228 10.14 -18.70 18.65
CA GLY A 228 10.76 -18.70 17.32
C GLY A 228 9.96 -19.46 16.25
N LEU A 229 8.86 -20.12 16.64
CA LEU A 229 7.98 -20.85 15.72
C LEU A 229 7.33 -19.93 14.69
N LEU A 230 7.40 -20.35 13.43
CA LEU A 230 6.59 -19.80 12.36
C LEU A 230 5.21 -20.46 12.46
N THR A 231 4.24 -19.74 13.00
CA THR A 231 2.84 -20.15 13.03
C THR A 231 1.99 -19.26 12.12
N GLY A 232 0.82 -19.79 11.74
CA GLY A 232 -0.33 -19.12 11.12
C GLY A 232 -0.05 -17.87 10.30
N TYR A 233 -0.11 -17.99 8.98
CA TYR A 233 0.06 -16.84 8.07
C TYR A 233 -1.05 -16.82 7.02
N ALA A 234 -1.82 -15.73 7.00
CA ALA A 234 -2.92 -15.53 6.06
C ALA A 234 -3.84 -16.76 5.90
N GLY A 235 -4.10 -17.49 7.00
CA GLY A 235 -4.67 -18.84 6.98
C GLY A 235 -3.60 -19.90 7.27
N ASP A 236 -3.46 -20.86 6.35
CA ASP A 236 -2.57 -22.02 6.36
C ASP A 236 -1.28 -21.82 5.54
N LYS A 237 -1.01 -20.59 5.09
CA LYS A 237 0.04 -20.28 4.09
C LYS A 237 1.43 -20.13 4.71
N LEU A 238 1.83 -21.10 5.52
CA LEU A 238 3.13 -21.12 6.18
C LEU A 238 4.30 -21.09 5.17
N SER A 239 4.13 -21.74 4.02
CA SER A 239 5.09 -21.71 2.91
C SER A 239 5.34 -20.29 2.38
N LEU A 240 4.31 -19.44 2.27
CA LEU A 240 4.46 -18.04 1.87
C LEU A 240 5.24 -17.23 2.90
N LYS A 241 4.98 -17.45 4.20
CA LYS A 241 5.71 -16.80 5.28
C LYS A 241 7.19 -17.14 5.24
N THR A 242 7.52 -18.43 5.14
CA THR A 242 8.91 -18.89 5.03
C THR A 242 9.59 -18.33 3.79
N ARG A 243 8.90 -18.29 2.65
CA ARG A 243 9.44 -17.73 1.41
C ARG A 243 9.71 -16.23 1.51
N LEU A 244 8.80 -15.45 2.08
CA LEU A 244 8.98 -14.02 2.29
C LEU A 244 10.12 -13.74 3.27
N LEU A 245 10.22 -14.51 4.36
CA LEU A 245 11.34 -14.42 5.30
C LEU A 245 12.68 -14.75 4.63
N GLY A 246 12.73 -15.83 3.83
CA GLY A 246 13.94 -16.20 3.09
C GLY A 246 14.37 -15.15 2.06
N LEU A 247 13.41 -14.54 1.36
CA LEU A 247 13.67 -13.40 0.47
C LEU A 247 14.30 -12.21 1.23
N GLU A 248 13.87 -12.00 2.47
CA GLU A 248 14.41 -10.97 3.34
C GLU A 248 15.75 -11.34 4.01
N GLY A 249 16.29 -12.52 3.71
CA GLY A 249 17.53 -13.05 4.28
C GLY A 249 17.37 -13.59 5.69
N VAL A 250 16.14 -13.72 6.21
CA VAL A 250 15.91 -14.25 7.56
C VAL A 250 16.13 -15.77 7.55
N PRO A 251 17.10 -16.29 8.32
CA PRO A 251 17.40 -17.71 8.34
C PRO A 251 16.28 -18.49 9.05
N THR A 252 15.78 -19.54 8.38
CA THR A 252 14.76 -20.43 8.93
C THR A 252 15.25 -21.86 8.96
N LEU A 253 15.10 -22.53 10.10
CA LEU A 253 15.36 -23.95 10.27
C LEU A 253 14.12 -24.73 9.88
N SER A 254 14.26 -25.68 8.95
CA SER A 254 13.18 -26.59 8.56
C SER A 254 13.39 -27.95 9.21
N ALA A 255 12.81 -28.16 10.39
CA ALA A 255 12.46 -29.52 10.82
C ALA A 255 11.12 -29.86 10.16
N HIS A 256 10.95 -31.09 9.63
CA HIS A 256 9.84 -31.57 8.80
C HIS A 256 8.39 -31.23 9.24
N ARG A 257 8.15 -30.63 10.41
CA ARG A 257 6.83 -30.18 10.90
C ARG A 257 6.78 -28.81 11.60
N ASP A 258 7.92 -28.22 11.97
CA ASP A 258 7.98 -27.02 12.83
C ASP A 258 9.05 -26.03 12.33
N PRO A 259 8.75 -25.25 11.28
CA PRO A 259 9.70 -24.25 10.81
C PRO A 259 9.87 -23.13 11.84
N ARG A 260 11.12 -22.76 12.12
CA ARG A 260 11.50 -21.79 13.15
C ARG A 260 12.53 -20.81 12.61
N VAL A 261 12.54 -19.59 13.13
CA VAL A 261 13.65 -18.65 12.89
C VAL A 261 14.90 -19.12 13.65
N ALA A 262 16.06 -19.12 12.99
CA ALA A 262 17.35 -19.44 13.60
C ALA A 262 17.85 -18.26 14.45
N ARG A 263 17.28 -18.08 15.65
CA ARG A 263 17.59 -16.92 16.52
C ARG A 263 19.09 -16.75 16.79
N ASP A 264 19.79 -17.86 16.99
CA ASP A 264 21.22 -17.86 17.37
C ASP A 264 22.15 -17.48 16.21
N THR A 265 21.62 -17.32 15.00
CA THR A 265 22.34 -16.86 13.81
C THR A 265 21.86 -15.49 13.34
N MET A 266 21.22 -14.71 14.23
CA MET A 266 20.72 -13.37 13.92
C MET A 266 21.24 -12.34 14.92
N TYR A 267 21.39 -11.10 14.45
CA TYR A 267 21.71 -9.97 15.30
C TYR A 267 20.47 -9.56 16.11
N VAL A 268 20.68 -9.04 17.31
CA VAL A 268 19.60 -8.83 18.28
C VAL A 268 19.61 -7.40 18.77
N ARG A 269 18.44 -6.76 18.82
CA ARG A 269 18.22 -5.49 19.50
C ARG A 269 17.24 -5.71 20.66
N ASP A 270 17.62 -5.32 21.87
CA ASP A 270 16.67 -5.15 22.97
C ASP A 270 15.86 -3.88 22.73
N ARG A 271 14.55 -3.92 22.95
CA ARG A 271 13.64 -2.82 22.62
C ARG A 271 13.97 -1.48 23.27
N ASN A 272 14.69 -1.47 24.38
CA ASN A 272 15.06 -0.25 25.09
C ASN A 272 16.43 0.29 24.67
N GLU A 273 17.11 -0.40 23.76
CA GLU A 273 18.47 -0.09 23.35
C GLU A 273 18.49 0.45 21.90
N VAL A 274 19.48 1.30 21.65
CA VAL A 274 19.78 1.84 20.30
C VAL A 274 20.88 1.07 19.60
N GLU A 275 21.43 0.05 20.27
CA GLU A 275 22.48 -0.81 19.76
C GLU A 275 21.94 -2.16 19.28
N TYR A 276 22.61 -2.77 18.32
CA TYR A 276 22.43 -4.17 17.96
C TYR A 276 23.61 -5.02 18.45
N CYS A 277 23.33 -6.27 18.78
CA CYS A 277 24.24 -7.17 19.48
C CYS A 277 24.35 -8.52 18.77
N LEU A 278 25.41 -9.26 19.09
CA LEU A 278 25.45 -10.71 18.90
C LEU A 278 24.42 -11.40 19.83
N PRO A 279 23.84 -12.54 19.42
CA PRO A 279 22.81 -13.22 20.21
C PRO A 279 23.34 -13.75 21.56
N THR A 280 24.65 -13.93 21.69
CA THR A 280 25.35 -14.37 22.91
C THR A 280 25.74 -13.22 23.85
N CYS A 281 25.46 -11.97 23.49
CA CYS A 281 25.89 -10.81 24.27
C CYS A 281 25.15 -10.69 25.60
N GLY A 282 25.91 -10.69 26.71
CA GLY A 282 25.41 -10.42 28.06
C GLY A 282 24.19 -11.28 28.44
N GLY A 283 23.11 -10.63 28.89
CA GLY A 283 21.87 -11.28 29.29
C GLY A 283 20.92 -11.64 28.15
N LEU A 284 21.24 -11.36 26.88
CA LEU A 284 20.33 -11.61 25.75
C LEU A 284 19.87 -13.07 25.61
N PRO A 285 20.70 -14.10 25.88
CA PRO A 285 20.25 -15.49 25.79
C PRO A 285 19.06 -15.82 26.72
N SER A 286 18.95 -15.16 27.87
CA SER A 286 17.85 -15.36 28.82
C SER A 286 16.63 -14.46 28.55
N ARG A 287 16.75 -13.48 27.63
CA ARG A 287 15.64 -12.61 27.24
C ARG A 287 14.65 -13.34 26.32
N THR A 288 13.38 -13.04 26.50
CA THR A 288 12.31 -13.54 25.63
C THR A 288 12.19 -12.67 24.38
N LEU A 289 11.71 -13.24 23.27
CA LEU A 289 11.42 -12.46 22.05
C LEU A 289 10.33 -11.40 22.22
N ALA A 290 9.66 -11.33 23.38
CA ALA A 290 8.73 -10.26 23.68
C ALA A 290 9.43 -8.89 23.72
N ASP A 291 10.71 -8.85 24.10
CA ASP A 291 11.46 -7.60 24.25
C ASP A 291 12.58 -7.45 23.21
N LEU A 292 12.64 -8.34 22.22
CA LEU A 292 13.71 -8.38 21.23
C LEU A 292 13.20 -8.18 19.81
N THR A 293 14.04 -7.59 18.98
CA THR A 293 13.92 -7.59 17.52
C THR A 293 15.17 -8.25 16.95
N LEU A 294 14.99 -9.21 16.05
CA LEU A 294 16.11 -9.91 15.42
C LEU A 294 16.33 -9.35 14.02
N PHE A 295 17.58 -9.25 13.58
CA PHE A 295 17.98 -8.75 12.27
C PHE A 295 18.82 -9.81 11.54
N ALA A 296 18.49 -10.03 10.27
CA ALA A 296 19.14 -11.02 9.41
C ALA A 296 20.62 -10.70 9.14
N SER A 297 20.99 -9.42 9.15
CA SER A 297 22.37 -8.98 8.94
C SER A 297 22.65 -7.66 9.64
N ARG A 298 23.94 -7.30 9.73
CA ARG A 298 24.39 -6.02 10.29
C ARG A 298 23.88 -4.84 9.48
N GLU A 299 23.95 -4.96 8.15
CA GLU A 299 23.50 -3.95 7.20
C GLU A 299 21.99 -3.67 7.38
N ARG A 300 21.20 -4.69 7.77
CA ARG A 300 19.78 -4.52 8.11
C ARG A 300 19.56 -3.82 9.44
N ALA A 301 20.38 -4.12 10.46
CA ALA A 301 20.33 -3.40 11.73
C ALA A 301 20.74 -1.93 11.56
N GLU A 302 21.83 -1.68 10.85
CA GLU A 302 22.38 -0.34 10.61
C GLU A 302 21.47 0.52 9.73
N SER A 303 20.87 -0.05 8.68
CA SER A 303 19.87 0.66 7.85
C SER A 303 18.56 0.94 8.60
N ALA A 304 18.34 0.31 9.76
CA ALA A 304 17.29 0.66 10.71
C ALA A 304 17.73 1.71 11.75
N GLY A 305 18.96 2.24 11.64
CA GLY A 305 19.50 3.30 12.50
C GLY A 305 20.17 2.81 13.79
N LEU A 306 20.51 1.52 13.88
CA LEU A 306 21.16 0.94 15.06
C LEU A 306 22.68 1.02 14.97
N ALA A 307 23.33 1.29 16.10
CA ALA A 307 24.79 1.23 16.23
C ALA A 307 25.26 -0.16 16.67
N PRO A 308 26.48 -0.61 16.31
CA PRO A 308 27.03 -1.85 16.85
C PRO A 308 27.30 -1.70 18.35
N CYS A 309 26.92 -2.71 19.13
CA CYS A 309 27.13 -2.70 20.57
C CYS A 309 28.61 -2.65 20.95
N THR A 310 28.98 -1.74 21.87
CA THR A 310 30.38 -1.56 22.29
C THR A 310 30.94 -2.74 23.08
N ALA A 311 30.06 -3.57 23.67
CA ALA A 311 30.45 -4.71 24.50
C ALA A 311 30.78 -5.96 23.67
N CYS A 312 29.88 -6.39 22.77
CA CYS A 312 30.12 -7.57 21.94
C CYS A 312 30.75 -7.27 20.58
N ARG A 313 30.78 -5.99 20.16
CA ARG A 313 31.41 -5.50 18.92
C ARG A 313 31.06 -6.36 17.69
N PRO A 314 29.77 -6.46 17.33
CA PRO A 314 29.33 -7.29 16.20
C PRO A 314 29.89 -6.82 14.85
N ASP A 315 30.39 -5.59 14.78
CA ASP A 315 31.14 -5.01 13.67
C ASP A 315 32.52 -5.67 13.50
N LEU A 316 33.22 -5.99 14.60
CA LEU A 316 34.52 -6.66 14.60
C LEU A 316 34.42 -8.19 14.65
N HIS A 317 33.32 -8.70 15.21
CA HIS A 317 33.06 -10.13 15.39
C HIS A 317 31.71 -10.53 14.76
N PRO A 318 31.56 -10.43 13.42
CA PRO A 318 30.29 -10.75 12.78
C PRO A 318 29.93 -12.22 12.93
N LEU A 319 28.62 -12.50 12.93
CA LEU A 319 28.11 -13.86 12.75
C LEU A 319 28.58 -14.41 11.41
N SER A 320 28.94 -15.70 11.39
CA SER A 320 29.29 -16.40 10.15
C SER A 320 28.12 -16.37 9.17
N ALA A 321 28.42 -16.08 7.90
CA ALA A 321 27.46 -16.03 6.80
C ALA A 321 26.94 -17.42 6.41
#